data_AF-A0A4R9F0N5-F1
#
_entry.id   AF-A0A4R9F0N5-F1
#
_cell.length_a   1.000
_cell.length_b   1.000
_cell.length_c   1.000
_cell.angle_alpha   90.00
_cell.angle_beta   90.00
_cell.angle_gamma   90.00
#
_symmetry.space_group_name_H-M   'P 1'
#
loop_
_entity.id
_entity.type
_entity.pdbx_description
1 polymer ?
#
loop_
_entity_poly.entity_id
_entity_poly.type
_entity_poly.pdbx_seq_one_letter_code
_entity_poly.pdbx_strand_id
1 'polypeptide(L)'
;MIDEHIAALLAYAGRLDSRVRRALADPQQSARAITDWTTALAEVPATLPETSWDASHAVRRYYEQRGGDRSAQFRAVEPHDVLAAWAPHRAELMNRHTDPLPDADPDDPQAWREELLDARAAVAHGYTSPAQYRAEINHAGQKRLAALIAGVGDGPRRYMPEHVARDLAAYRPARAHREALVADGLPDPLGIRCPHCHAQPNQPCQSGYRRYGKGRRALTGVHPSRIQALIAQLAPTTDEEGEAEQVRLARLMCQPPAPREIRARHTSGGTRR
;
A
#
# COMPACT_ATOMS: atom_id res chain seq x y z
N MET A 1 -33.28 -12.67 16.00
CA MET A 1 -33.22 -11.56 15.01
C MET A 1 -32.90 -12.07 13.60
N ILE A 2 -31.93 -12.96 13.38
CA ILE A 2 -31.70 -13.53 12.04
C ILE A 2 -32.91 -14.37 11.59
N ASP A 3 -33.48 -15.17 12.48
CA ASP A 3 -34.65 -16.04 12.20
C ASP A 3 -35.87 -15.26 11.69
N GLU A 4 -36.13 -14.06 12.22
CA GLU A 4 -37.24 -13.20 11.79
C GLU A 4 -37.02 -12.66 10.38
N HIS A 5 -35.78 -12.23 10.07
CA HIS A 5 -35.41 -11.81 8.72
C HIS A 5 -35.51 -12.96 7.72
N ILE A 6 -35.06 -14.17 8.10
CA ILE A 6 -35.17 -15.37 7.28
C ILE A 6 -36.64 -15.77 7.06
N ALA A 7 -37.46 -15.74 8.11
CA ALA A 7 -38.89 -16.00 7.99
C ALA A 7 -39.57 -14.98 7.05
N ALA A 8 -39.22 -13.70 7.15
CA ALA A 8 -39.72 -12.67 6.23
C ALA A 8 -39.27 -12.89 4.78
N LEU A 9 -38.01 -13.29 4.57
CA LEU A 9 -37.47 -13.61 3.24
C LEU A 9 -38.17 -14.83 2.62
N LEU A 10 -38.37 -15.89 3.40
CA LEU A 10 -39.11 -17.09 3.00
C LEU A 10 -40.59 -16.79 2.70
N ALA A 11 -41.24 -15.94 3.49
CA ALA A 11 -42.60 -15.46 3.23
C ALA A 11 -42.67 -14.64 1.93
N TYR A 12 -41.66 -13.80 1.66
CA TYR A 12 -41.54 -13.08 0.39
C TYR A 12 -41.36 -14.03 -0.80
N ALA A 13 -40.46 -15.02 -0.69
CA ALA A 13 -40.28 -16.06 -1.69
C ALA A 13 -41.58 -16.85 -1.95
N GLY A 14 -42.35 -17.17 -0.90
CA GLY A 14 -43.66 -17.82 -1.01
C GLY A 14 -44.74 -16.99 -1.73
N ARG A 15 -44.61 -15.65 -1.76
CA ARG A 15 -45.47 -14.79 -2.58
C ARG A 15 -45.10 -14.85 -4.06
N LEU A 16 -43.83 -15.09 -4.39
CA LEU A 16 -43.33 -15.19 -5.76
C LEU A 16 -43.49 -16.62 -6.34
N ASP A 17 -43.38 -17.65 -5.49
CA ASP A 17 -43.39 -19.05 -5.91
C ASP A 17 -44.26 -19.94 -5.00
N SER A 18 -45.31 -20.52 -5.58
CA SER A 18 -46.22 -21.41 -4.89
C SER A 18 -45.57 -22.69 -4.34
N ARG A 19 -44.41 -23.11 -4.86
CA ARG A 19 -43.65 -24.27 -4.34
C ARG A 19 -43.10 -23.98 -2.95
N VAL A 20 -42.53 -22.79 -2.74
CA VAL A 20 -42.05 -22.34 -1.42
C VAL A 20 -43.22 -22.25 -0.45
N ARG A 21 -44.33 -21.63 -0.88
CA ARG A 21 -45.54 -21.53 -0.04
C ARG A 21 -46.09 -22.90 0.40
N ARG A 22 -46.06 -23.90 -0.49
CA ARG A 22 -46.49 -25.27 -0.15
C ARG A 22 -45.54 -25.95 0.83
N ALA A 23 -44.23 -25.78 0.65
CA ALA A 23 -43.23 -26.32 1.58
C ALA A 23 -43.35 -25.74 3.00
N LEU A 24 -43.77 -24.48 3.11
CA LEU A 24 -43.94 -23.78 4.40
C LEU A 24 -45.33 -23.96 5.03
N ALA A 25 -46.24 -24.72 4.40
CA ALA A 25 -47.61 -24.90 4.91
C ALA A 25 -47.67 -25.80 6.15
N ASP A 26 -46.70 -26.70 6.31
CA ASP A 26 -46.56 -27.57 7.47
C ASP A 26 -45.66 -26.91 8.53
N PRO A 27 -46.11 -26.76 9.79
CA PRO A 27 -45.34 -26.07 10.83
C PRO A 27 -43.97 -26.68 11.10
N GLN A 28 -43.84 -28.02 11.10
CA GLN A 28 -42.56 -28.69 11.33
C GLN A 28 -41.59 -28.47 10.15
N GLN A 29 -42.06 -28.55 8.90
CA GLN A 29 -41.25 -28.24 7.73
C GLN A 29 -40.84 -26.77 7.67
N SER A 30 -41.73 -25.86 8.05
CA SER A 30 -41.43 -24.42 8.13
C SER A 30 -40.32 -24.15 9.14
N ALA A 31 -40.40 -24.71 10.35
CA ALA A 31 -39.36 -24.55 11.36
C ALA A 31 -37.99 -25.11 10.90
N ARG A 32 -37.99 -26.25 10.21
CA ARG A 32 -36.77 -26.82 9.62
C ARG A 32 -36.20 -25.92 8.53
N ALA A 33 -37.03 -25.45 7.60
CA ALA A 33 -36.60 -24.54 6.54
C ALA A 33 -36.00 -23.24 7.10
N ILE A 34 -36.61 -22.65 8.14
CA ILE A 34 -36.06 -21.48 8.82
C ILE A 34 -34.70 -21.79 9.44
N THR A 35 -34.55 -22.95 10.11
CA THR A 35 -33.28 -23.37 10.73
C THR A 35 -32.18 -23.57 9.69
N ASP A 36 -32.50 -24.27 8.59
CA ASP A 36 -31.56 -24.56 7.50
C ASP A 36 -31.12 -23.26 6.80
N TRP A 37 -32.06 -22.37 6.50
CA TRP A 37 -31.76 -21.07 5.88
C TRP A 37 -30.98 -20.15 6.82
N THR A 38 -31.31 -20.13 8.11
CA THR A 38 -30.58 -19.35 9.12
C THR A 38 -29.13 -19.84 9.22
N THR A 39 -28.92 -21.15 9.23
CA THR A 39 -27.58 -21.74 9.27
C THR A 39 -26.80 -21.43 7.99
N ALA A 40 -27.42 -21.60 6.82
CA ALA A 40 -26.77 -21.37 5.53
C ALA A 40 -26.44 -19.90 5.25
N LEU A 41 -27.26 -18.98 5.75
CA LEU A 41 -27.14 -17.54 5.52
C LEU A 41 -26.66 -16.76 6.75
N ALA A 42 -26.09 -17.45 7.75
CA ALA A 42 -25.64 -16.84 9.01
C ALA A 42 -24.73 -15.61 8.80
N GLU A 43 -23.92 -15.66 7.74
CA GLU A 43 -22.93 -14.65 7.38
C GLU A 43 -23.35 -13.70 6.26
N VAL A 44 -24.64 -13.72 5.89
CA VAL A 44 -25.20 -12.87 4.84
C VAL A 44 -26.13 -11.84 5.49
N PRO A 45 -25.81 -10.54 5.39
CA PRO A 45 -26.69 -9.51 5.93
C PRO A 45 -28.01 -9.46 5.17
N ALA A 46 -29.12 -9.20 5.87
CA ALA A 46 -30.44 -9.07 5.25
C ALA A 46 -30.50 -7.87 4.28
N THR A 47 -29.95 -6.74 4.72
CA THR A 47 -29.77 -5.53 3.90
C THR A 47 -28.47 -4.85 4.31
N LEU A 48 -27.87 -4.10 3.39
CA LEU A 48 -26.84 -3.12 3.71
C LEU A 48 -27.32 -1.78 3.14
N PRO A 49 -27.52 -0.72 3.94
CA PRO A 49 -28.01 0.55 3.39
C PRO A 49 -26.97 1.28 2.55
N GLU A 50 -25.70 1.20 2.96
CA GLU A 50 -24.60 1.94 2.31
C GLU A 50 -24.17 1.36 0.97
N THR A 51 -24.50 0.09 0.75
CA THR A 51 -24.11 -0.68 -0.43
C THR A 51 -25.40 -1.31 -0.90
N SER A 52 -25.82 -1.21 -2.17
CA SER A 52 -27.19 -1.54 -2.64
C SER A 52 -27.65 -3.02 -2.51
N TRP A 53 -27.13 -3.76 -1.54
CA TRP A 53 -27.45 -5.13 -1.21
C TRP A 53 -28.75 -5.25 -0.41
N ASP A 54 -29.60 -6.15 -0.87
CA ASP A 54 -30.83 -6.58 -0.22
C ASP A 54 -31.10 -8.04 -0.63
N ALA A 55 -31.23 -8.93 0.36
CA ALA A 55 -31.49 -10.35 0.12
C ALA A 55 -32.83 -10.59 -0.61
N SER A 56 -33.83 -9.74 -0.37
CA SER A 56 -35.13 -9.79 -1.06
C SER A 56 -34.99 -9.44 -2.54
N HIS A 57 -34.08 -8.52 -2.88
CA HIS A 57 -33.75 -8.21 -4.27
C HIS A 57 -33.01 -9.37 -4.95
N ALA A 58 -32.14 -10.09 -4.23
CA ALA A 58 -31.50 -11.30 -4.74
C ALA A 58 -32.54 -12.38 -5.07
N VAL A 59 -33.50 -12.64 -4.17
CA VAL A 59 -34.62 -13.57 -4.40
C VAL A 59 -35.48 -13.13 -5.58
N ARG A 60 -35.84 -11.83 -5.68
CA ARG A 60 -36.60 -11.32 -6.83
C ARG A 60 -35.84 -11.56 -8.14
N ARG A 61 -34.56 -11.21 -8.18
CA ARG A 61 -33.70 -11.36 -9.35
C ARG A 61 -33.60 -12.81 -9.79
N TYR A 62 -33.55 -13.77 -8.88
CA TYR A 62 -33.57 -15.20 -9.20
C TYR A 62 -34.79 -15.58 -10.06
N TYR A 63 -35.97 -15.06 -9.74
CA TYR A 63 -37.21 -15.33 -10.50
C TYR A 63 -37.36 -14.47 -11.77
N GLU A 64 -36.73 -13.30 -11.83
CA GLU A 64 -36.80 -12.39 -12.99
C GLU A 64 -35.80 -12.74 -14.10
N GLN A 65 -34.81 -13.59 -13.84
CA GLN A 65 -33.81 -14.00 -14.83
C GLN A 65 -34.47 -14.68 -16.04
N ARG A 66 -34.50 -13.97 -17.17
CA ARG A 66 -35.08 -14.43 -18.45
C ARG A 66 -34.03 -14.90 -19.47
N GLY A 67 -32.74 -14.73 -19.21
CA GLY A 67 -31.67 -15.08 -20.15
C GLY A 67 -30.47 -15.73 -19.46
N GLY A 68 -30.09 -16.93 -19.90
CA GLY A 68 -28.92 -17.69 -19.42
C GLY A 68 -29.29 -18.79 -18.42
N ASP A 69 -29.78 -18.41 -17.24
CA ASP A 69 -30.20 -19.34 -16.20
C ASP A 69 -31.73 -19.46 -16.15
N ARG A 70 -32.24 -20.68 -16.28
CA ARG A 70 -33.67 -21.02 -16.21
C ARG A 70 -34.01 -21.83 -14.96
N SER A 71 -33.12 -21.87 -13.97
CA SER A 71 -33.28 -22.65 -12.73
C SER A 71 -34.62 -22.41 -12.06
N ALA A 72 -35.09 -21.16 -12.01
CA ALA A 72 -36.37 -20.79 -11.43
C ALA A 72 -37.59 -21.49 -12.08
N GLN A 73 -37.48 -21.97 -13.32
CA GLN A 73 -38.55 -22.75 -13.98
C GLN A 73 -38.66 -24.16 -13.40
N PHE A 74 -37.54 -24.75 -12.96
CA PHE A 74 -37.47 -26.16 -12.57
C PHE A 74 -37.44 -26.36 -11.06
N ARG A 75 -36.85 -25.43 -10.30
CA ARG A 75 -36.79 -25.49 -8.83
C ARG A 75 -37.14 -24.16 -8.18
N ALA A 76 -37.47 -24.22 -6.89
CA ALA A 76 -37.64 -23.04 -6.06
C ALA A 76 -36.27 -22.45 -5.68
N VAL A 77 -36.27 -21.19 -5.22
CA VAL A 77 -35.09 -20.56 -4.66
C VAL A 77 -34.60 -21.32 -3.42
N GLU A 78 -33.29 -21.47 -3.30
CA GLU A 78 -32.61 -22.14 -2.20
C GLU A 78 -31.52 -21.23 -1.60
N PRO A 79 -30.99 -21.51 -0.39
CA PRO A 79 -29.99 -20.65 0.24
C PRO A 79 -28.75 -20.39 -0.62
N HIS A 80 -28.31 -21.38 -1.41
CA HIS A 80 -27.14 -21.21 -2.27
C HIS A 80 -27.33 -20.17 -3.37
N ASP A 81 -28.57 -19.90 -3.80
CA ASP A 81 -28.86 -18.86 -4.78
C ASP A 81 -28.61 -17.46 -4.21
N VAL A 82 -28.97 -17.27 -2.94
CA VAL A 82 -28.70 -16.02 -2.21
C VAL A 82 -27.21 -15.88 -1.94
N LEU A 83 -26.52 -16.97 -1.56
CA LEU A 83 -25.06 -16.97 -1.40
C LEU A 83 -24.32 -16.65 -2.71
N ALA A 84 -24.80 -17.19 -3.84
CA ALA A 84 -24.24 -16.90 -5.16
C ALA A 84 -24.42 -15.42 -5.54
N ALA A 85 -25.54 -14.81 -5.16
CA ALA A 85 -25.77 -13.38 -5.34
C ALA A 85 -24.91 -12.51 -4.40
N TRP A 86 -24.65 -12.99 -3.17
CA TRP A 86 -23.83 -12.29 -2.18
C TRP A 86 -22.34 -12.27 -2.54
N ALA A 87 -21.81 -13.37 -3.07
CA ALA A 87 -20.39 -13.53 -3.39
C ALA A 87 -19.77 -12.36 -4.19
N PRO A 88 -20.35 -11.90 -5.33
CA PRO A 88 -19.81 -10.75 -6.06
C PRO A 88 -19.93 -9.43 -5.28
N HIS A 89 -20.96 -9.27 -4.44
CA HIS A 89 -21.10 -8.08 -3.59
C HIS A 89 -20.01 -8.04 -2.53
N ARG A 90 -19.79 -9.15 -1.82
CA ARG A 90 -18.66 -9.32 -0.88
C ARG A 90 -17.31 -9.06 -1.56
N ALA A 91 -17.11 -9.60 -2.76
CA ALA A 91 -15.88 -9.37 -3.51
C ALA A 91 -15.66 -7.88 -3.80
N GLU A 92 -16.72 -7.14 -4.13
CA GLU A 92 -16.64 -5.70 -4.35
C GLU A 92 -16.37 -4.92 -3.05
N LEU A 93 -16.95 -5.31 -1.91
CA LEU A 93 -16.62 -4.73 -0.60
C LEU A 93 -15.13 -4.88 -0.31
N MET A 94 -14.61 -6.09 -0.46
CA MET A 94 -13.20 -6.39 -0.23
C MET A 94 -12.27 -5.67 -1.21
N ASN A 95 -12.68 -5.54 -2.47
CA ASN A 95 -11.92 -4.82 -3.49
C ASN A 95 -11.84 -3.31 -3.21
N ARG A 96 -12.83 -2.74 -2.51
CA ARG A 96 -12.83 -1.33 -2.08
C ARG A 96 -12.07 -1.11 -0.77
N HIS A 97 -11.92 -2.15 0.03
CA HIS A 97 -11.29 -2.07 1.34
C HIS A 97 -9.78 -1.97 1.22
N THR A 98 -9.19 -1.17 2.10
CA THR A 98 -7.77 -1.20 2.39
C THR A 98 -7.62 -1.40 3.89
N ASP A 99 -6.74 -2.31 4.28
CA ASP A 99 -6.51 -2.61 5.68
C ASP A 99 -6.07 -1.34 6.43
N PRO A 100 -6.74 -0.98 7.53
CA PRO A 100 -6.30 0.11 8.37
C PRO A 100 -4.98 -0.26 9.07
N LEU A 101 -4.30 0.75 9.61
CA LEU A 101 -3.23 0.53 10.56
C LEU A 101 -3.84 -0.05 11.84
N PRO A 102 -3.47 -1.28 12.27
CA PRO A 102 -3.90 -1.83 13.55
C PRO A 102 -3.44 -0.98 14.74
N ASP A 103 -4.23 -0.99 15.81
CA ASP A 103 -3.85 -0.39 17.09
C ASP A 103 -2.89 -1.30 17.88
N ALA A 104 -2.86 -2.60 17.57
CA ALA A 104 -1.92 -3.55 18.14
C ALA A 104 -0.45 -3.13 17.95
N ASP A 105 0.42 -3.56 18.87
CA ASP A 105 1.86 -3.34 18.75
C ASP A 105 2.41 -4.06 17.50
N PRO A 106 3.10 -3.37 16.57
CA PRO A 106 3.71 -4.02 15.41
C PRO A 106 4.77 -5.07 15.77
N ASP A 107 5.33 -5.02 16.99
CA ASP A 107 6.27 -6.02 17.49
C ASP A 107 5.56 -7.25 18.10
N ASP A 108 4.22 -7.22 18.24
CA ASP A 108 3.38 -8.40 18.49
C ASP A 108 2.70 -8.88 17.18
N PRO A 109 3.34 -9.81 16.44
CA PRO A 109 2.83 -10.24 15.14
C PRO A 109 1.57 -11.10 15.23
N GLN A 110 1.19 -11.58 16.42
CA GLN A 110 -0.05 -12.35 16.57
C GLN A 110 -1.23 -11.39 16.71
N ALA A 111 -1.18 -10.48 17.68
CA ALA A 111 -2.22 -9.49 17.91
C ALA A 111 -2.47 -8.64 16.65
N TRP A 112 -1.39 -8.21 15.99
CA TRP A 112 -1.46 -7.45 14.74
C TRP A 112 -2.22 -8.20 13.62
N ARG A 113 -2.02 -9.51 13.49
CA ARG A 113 -2.70 -10.30 12.45
C ARG A 113 -4.15 -10.56 12.78
N GLU A 114 -4.46 -10.82 14.05
CA GLU A 114 -5.83 -11.05 14.51
C GLU A 114 -6.69 -9.83 14.21
N GLU A 115 -6.22 -8.62 14.56
CA GLU A 115 -6.94 -7.37 14.29
C GLU A 115 -7.19 -7.14 12.78
N LEU A 116 -6.19 -7.42 11.93
CA LEU A 116 -6.35 -7.34 10.47
C LEU A 116 -7.38 -8.33 9.93
N LEU A 117 -7.38 -9.57 10.44
CA LEU A 117 -8.33 -10.60 10.01
C LEU A 117 -9.75 -10.25 10.45
N ASP A 118 -9.92 -9.75 11.67
CA ASP A 118 -11.20 -9.32 12.20
C ASP A 118 -11.77 -8.15 11.41
N ALA A 119 -10.97 -7.13 11.10
CA ALA A 119 -11.38 -6.01 10.27
C ALA A 119 -11.84 -6.46 8.87
N ARG A 120 -11.06 -7.35 8.24
CA ARG A 120 -11.41 -7.91 6.92
C ARG A 120 -12.68 -8.76 6.98
N ALA A 121 -12.86 -9.57 8.02
CA ALA A 121 -14.07 -10.36 8.22
C ALA A 121 -15.29 -9.44 8.40
N ALA A 122 -15.18 -8.40 9.24
CA ALA A 122 -16.24 -7.43 9.44
C ALA A 122 -16.68 -6.76 8.13
N VAL A 123 -15.73 -6.40 7.26
CA VAL A 123 -16.04 -5.85 5.93
C VAL A 123 -16.62 -6.91 4.99
N ALA A 124 -16.07 -8.13 4.98
CA ALA A 124 -16.53 -9.22 4.14
C ALA A 124 -17.99 -9.64 4.45
N HIS A 125 -18.42 -9.47 5.70
CA HIS A 125 -19.78 -9.73 6.16
C HIS A 125 -20.68 -8.48 6.14
N GLY A 126 -20.13 -7.31 5.80
CA GLY A 126 -20.86 -6.05 5.75
C GLY A 126 -21.21 -5.46 7.12
N TYR A 127 -20.61 -5.95 8.21
CA TYR A 127 -20.71 -5.35 9.55
C TYR A 127 -20.01 -4.00 9.64
N THR A 128 -19.01 -3.77 8.78
CA THR A 128 -18.26 -2.52 8.72
C THR A 128 -18.08 -2.10 7.26
N SER A 129 -18.19 -0.81 7.01
CA SER A 129 -17.98 -0.24 5.69
C SER A 129 -16.52 -0.37 5.28
N PRO A 130 -16.20 -0.61 4.00
CA PRO A 130 -14.82 -0.67 3.54
C PRO A 130 -14.06 0.60 3.90
N ALA A 131 -13.01 0.48 4.70
CA ALA A 131 -12.07 1.59 4.91
C ALA A 131 -11.43 1.97 3.57
N GLN A 132 -11.49 3.25 3.22
CA GLN A 132 -10.95 3.77 1.97
C GLN A 132 -9.88 4.84 2.25
N TYR A 133 -8.60 4.53 1.99
CA TYR A 133 -7.54 5.55 1.83
C TYR A 133 -7.67 6.32 0.49
N ARG A 134 -8.83 6.28 -0.16
CA ARG A 134 -9.06 6.97 -1.44
C ARG A 134 -9.00 8.48 -1.30
N ALA A 135 -9.16 9.04 -0.10
CA ALA A 135 -9.01 10.48 0.13
C ALA A 135 -7.55 10.96 -0.04
N GLU A 136 -6.56 10.11 0.23
CA GLU A 136 -5.15 10.39 -0.06
C GLU A 136 -4.73 9.97 -1.48
N ILE A 137 -5.37 8.95 -2.07
CA ILE A 137 -4.95 8.41 -3.38
C ILE A 137 -5.64 9.10 -4.57
N ASN A 138 -6.77 9.78 -4.38
CA ASN A 138 -7.42 10.54 -5.45
C ASN A 138 -6.59 11.77 -5.87
N HIS A 139 -6.90 12.40 -7.01
CA HIS A 139 -6.12 13.53 -7.54
C HIS A 139 -5.97 14.69 -6.53
N ALA A 140 -6.98 14.94 -5.68
CA ALA A 140 -6.91 15.96 -4.64
C ALA A 140 -6.00 15.54 -3.46
N GLY A 141 -6.04 14.26 -3.06
CA GLY A 141 -5.12 13.65 -2.11
C GLY A 141 -3.68 13.67 -2.61
N GLN A 142 -3.45 13.27 -3.86
CA GLN A 142 -2.14 13.34 -4.53
C GLN A 142 -1.63 14.77 -4.62
N LYS A 143 -2.49 15.77 -4.89
CA LYS A 143 -2.10 17.18 -4.89
C LYS A 143 -1.73 17.69 -3.49
N ARG A 144 -2.47 17.29 -2.45
CA ARG A 144 -2.15 17.61 -1.05
C ARG A 144 -0.84 16.94 -0.61
N LEU A 145 -0.66 15.67 -0.94
CA LEU A 145 0.58 14.93 -0.68
C LEU A 145 1.76 15.54 -1.43
N ALA A 146 1.59 15.91 -2.70
CA ALA A 146 2.60 16.61 -3.48
C ALA A 146 2.92 17.99 -2.88
N ALA A 147 1.95 18.73 -2.35
CA ALA A 147 2.19 20.00 -1.66
C ALA A 147 2.94 19.80 -0.33
N LEU A 148 2.59 18.78 0.46
CA LEU A 148 3.31 18.39 1.67
C LEU A 148 4.76 18.00 1.35
N ILE A 149 4.97 17.23 0.28
CA ILE A 149 6.29 16.81 -0.18
C ILE A 149 7.06 17.96 -0.82
N ALA A 150 6.41 18.91 -1.51
CA ALA A 150 7.06 20.08 -2.10
C ALA A 150 7.67 21.01 -1.03
N GLY A 151 7.10 21.02 0.19
CA GLY A 151 7.70 21.68 1.35
C GLY A 151 8.88 20.92 1.96
N VAL A 152 9.04 19.64 1.61
CA VAL A 152 10.20 18.82 1.96
C VAL A 152 11.24 18.99 0.87
N GLY A 153 12.04 20.05 0.99
CA GLY A 153 12.97 20.50 -0.05
C GLY A 153 13.81 19.39 -0.71
N ASP A 154 14.20 19.64 -1.96
CA ASP A 154 15.12 18.80 -2.71
C ASP A 154 16.54 18.94 -2.14
N GLY A 155 16.77 18.26 -1.02
CA GLY A 155 18.03 18.27 -0.30
C GLY A 155 18.27 16.96 0.45
N PRO A 156 19.43 16.80 1.09
CA PRO A 156 19.77 15.59 1.82
C PRO A 156 18.84 15.39 3.04
N ARG A 157 18.34 16.49 3.62
CA ARG A 157 17.41 16.54 4.75
C ARG A 157 15.93 16.47 4.32
N ARG A 158 15.56 15.46 3.53
CA ARG A 158 14.12 15.09 3.40
C ARG A 158 13.56 14.69 4.76
N TYR A 159 12.23 14.79 4.91
CA TYR A 159 11.40 14.42 6.07
C TYR A 159 11.84 13.10 6.71
N MET A 160 12.86 13.18 7.53
CA MET A 160 13.47 12.07 8.24
C MET A 160 13.92 12.67 9.57
N PRO A 161 13.32 12.27 10.70
CA PRO A 161 13.71 12.79 12.00
C PRO A 161 15.21 12.57 12.25
N GLU A 162 15.86 13.52 12.92
CA GLU A 162 17.32 13.53 13.07
C GLU A 162 17.85 12.26 13.77
N HIS A 163 17.12 11.73 14.75
CA HIS A 163 17.51 10.50 15.45
C HIS A 163 17.52 9.30 14.50
N VAL A 164 16.46 9.12 13.69
CA VAL A 164 16.41 8.05 12.67
C VAL A 164 17.53 8.24 11.64
N ALA A 165 17.81 9.49 11.26
CA ALA A 165 18.90 9.82 10.34
C ALA A 165 20.24 9.33 10.89
N ARG A 166 20.49 9.54 12.19
CA ARG A 166 21.68 9.08 12.90
C ARG A 166 21.75 7.54 12.93
N ASP A 167 20.66 6.87 13.26
CA ASP A 167 20.62 5.40 13.33
C ASP A 167 20.88 4.75 11.97
N LEU A 168 20.36 5.34 10.90
CA LEU A 168 20.59 4.83 9.55
C LEU A 168 21.97 5.21 8.97
N ALA A 169 22.78 6.04 9.62
CA ALA A 169 24.02 6.57 9.05
C ALA A 169 24.98 5.46 8.57
N ALA A 170 25.13 4.39 9.35
CA ALA A 170 25.94 3.22 9.00
C ALA A 170 25.45 2.51 7.71
N TYR A 171 24.14 2.57 7.46
CA TYR A 171 23.51 1.96 6.29
C TYR A 171 23.48 2.88 5.07
N ARG A 172 23.64 4.20 5.24
CA ARG A 172 23.61 5.21 4.16
C ARG A 172 24.85 6.12 4.13
N PRO A 173 26.07 5.57 4.10
CA PRO A 173 27.29 6.33 4.40
C PRO A 173 27.53 7.51 3.45
N ALA A 174 27.23 7.38 2.15
CA ALA A 174 27.33 8.48 1.19
C ALA A 174 26.34 9.62 1.46
N ARG A 175 25.13 9.30 1.94
CA ARG A 175 24.12 10.30 2.29
C ARG A 175 24.42 10.94 3.64
N ALA A 176 24.86 10.15 4.62
CA ALA A 176 25.27 10.64 5.94
C ALA A 176 26.45 11.63 5.84
N HIS A 177 27.46 11.33 5.01
CA HIS A 177 28.56 12.25 4.74
C HIS A 177 28.08 13.59 4.14
N ARG A 178 27.13 13.53 3.19
CA ARG A 178 26.51 14.72 2.59
C ARG A 178 25.76 15.57 3.61
N GLU A 179 25.02 14.92 4.50
CA GLU A 179 24.28 15.58 5.58
C GLU A 179 25.20 16.22 6.60
N ALA A 180 26.34 15.59 6.90
CA ALA A 180 27.39 16.14 7.76
C ALA A 180 28.04 17.38 7.15
N LEU A 181 28.45 17.34 5.88
CA LEU A 181 28.98 18.51 5.17
C LEU A 181 28.02 19.71 5.25
N VAL A 182 26.74 19.49 4.97
CA VAL A 182 25.71 20.54 5.07
C VAL A 182 25.50 21.02 6.52
N ALA A 183 25.61 20.12 7.51
CA ALA A 183 25.54 20.50 8.91
C ALA A 183 26.73 21.36 9.35
N ASP A 184 27.91 21.12 8.77
CA ASP A 184 29.13 21.89 9.00
C ASP A 184 29.13 23.23 8.23
N GLY A 185 28.02 23.61 7.59
CA GLY A 185 27.89 24.84 6.80
C GLY A 185 28.54 24.77 5.42
N LEU A 186 28.99 23.59 4.99
CA LEU A 186 29.59 23.38 3.68
C LEU A 186 28.52 23.18 2.60
N PRO A 187 28.81 23.55 1.34
CA PRO A 187 27.88 23.35 0.23
C PRO A 187 27.63 21.85 -0.04
N ASP A 188 26.43 21.50 -0.54
CA ASP A 188 26.13 20.11 -0.93
C ASP A 188 26.89 19.75 -2.23
N PRO A 189 27.76 18.71 -2.24
CA PRO A 189 28.45 18.25 -3.44
C PRO A 189 27.56 17.89 -4.64
N LEU A 190 26.28 17.59 -4.40
CA LEU A 190 25.30 17.26 -5.44
C LEU A 190 24.38 18.43 -5.81
N GLY A 191 24.56 19.62 -5.22
CA GLY A 191 23.70 20.79 -5.43
C GLY A 191 23.68 21.32 -6.86
N ILE A 192 24.70 21.03 -7.67
CA ILE A 192 24.80 21.48 -9.07
C ILE A 192 24.79 20.30 -10.04
N ARG A 193 24.50 20.52 -11.32
CA ARG A 193 24.61 19.49 -12.37
C ARG A 193 26.08 19.08 -12.55
N CYS A 194 26.35 17.77 -12.68
CA CYS A 194 27.70 17.28 -12.89
C CYS A 194 28.20 17.58 -14.33
N PRO A 195 29.32 18.29 -14.51
CA PRO A 195 29.87 18.55 -15.86
C PRO A 195 30.32 17.28 -16.58
N HIS A 196 30.83 16.29 -15.85
CA HIS A 196 31.43 15.07 -16.44
C HIS A 196 30.40 14.01 -16.84
N CYS A 197 29.48 13.66 -15.95
CA CYS A 197 28.49 12.60 -16.21
C CYS A 197 27.08 13.12 -16.47
N HIS A 198 26.88 14.44 -16.43
CA HIS A 198 25.59 15.13 -16.60
C HIS A 198 24.49 14.74 -15.61
N ALA A 199 24.83 14.09 -14.49
CA ALA A 199 23.90 13.84 -13.40
C ALA A 199 23.25 15.15 -12.91
N GLN A 200 21.92 15.14 -12.78
CA GLN A 200 21.14 16.30 -12.35
C GLN A 200 21.46 16.69 -10.90
N PRO A 201 21.12 17.92 -10.47
CA PRO A 201 21.15 18.31 -9.06
C PRO A 201 20.47 17.25 -8.18
N ASN A 202 21.01 17.02 -6.99
CA ASN A 202 20.59 16.00 -6.02
C ASN A 202 20.70 14.53 -6.48
N GLN A 203 21.12 14.25 -7.72
CA GLN A 203 21.34 12.90 -8.22
C GLN A 203 22.81 12.47 -8.08
N PRO A 204 23.07 11.20 -7.72
CA PRO A 204 24.44 10.70 -7.60
C PRO A 204 25.14 10.70 -8.96
N CYS A 205 26.46 10.90 -8.92
CA CYS A 205 27.29 10.75 -10.11
C CYS A 205 27.20 9.32 -10.64
N GLN A 206 27.27 9.17 -11.96
CA GLN A 206 27.14 7.88 -12.63
C GLN A 206 28.49 7.45 -13.19
N SER A 207 28.83 6.16 -13.06
CA SER A 207 30.02 5.60 -13.70
C SER A 207 29.93 5.69 -15.22
N GLY A 208 31.08 5.56 -15.89
CA GLY A 208 31.12 5.30 -17.33
C GLY A 208 30.28 4.09 -17.74
N TYR A 209 29.91 4.05 -19.02
CA TYR A 209 29.13 2.94 -19.60
C TYR A 209 29.93 1.64 -19.52
N ARG A 210 29.37 0.61 -18.88
CA ARG A 210 30.04 -0.70 -18.76
C ARG A 210 29.69 -1.56 -19.97
N ARG A 211 30.71 -2.02 -20.70
CA ARG A 211 30.57 -2.78 -21.97
C ARG A 211 29.78 -4.10 -21.84
N TYR A 212 29.64 -4.65 -20.63
CA TYR A 212 28.95 -5.91 -20.35
C TYR A 212 27.99 -5.83 -19.14
N GLY A 213 27.52 -4.63 -18.77
CA GLY A 213 26.64 -4.41 -17.62
C GLY A 213 25.32 -3.74 -18.00
N LYS A 214 24.30 -3.87 -17.12
CA LYS A 214 22.98 -3.20 -17.22
C LYS A 214 23.08 -1.67 -17.03
N GLY A 215 23.82 -0.98 -17.88
CA GLY A 215 23.93 0.48 -17.90
C GLY A 215 24.98 1.08 -16.93
N ARG A 216 24.78 2.36 -16.59
CA ARG A 216 25.66 3.13 -15.69
C ARG A 216 25.30 2.85 -14.23
N ARG A 217 26.31 2.72 -13.36
CA ARG A 217 26.10 2.51 -11.91
C ARG A 217 26.27 3.84 -11.18
N ALA A 218 25.42 4.10 -10.18
CA ALA A 218 25.63 5.19 -9.24
C ALA A 218 26.95 5.02 -8.48
N LEU A 219 27.79 6.05 -8.51
CA LEU A 219 29.03 6.12 -7.75
C LEU A 219 28.73 6.43 -6.28
N THR A 220 29.57 5.90 -5.39
CA THR A 220 29.53 6.20 -3.95
C THR A 220 30.11 7.58 -3.63
N GLY A 221 30.98 8.10 -4.49
CA GLY A 221 31.56 9.44 -4.40
C GLY A 221 31.10 10.34 -5.55
N VAL A 222 31.63 11.56 -5.56
CA VAL A 222 31.32 12.60 -6.55
C VAL A 222 32.49 12.77 -7.51
N HIS A 223 32.22 13.06 -8.80
CA HIS A 223 33.31 13.37 -9.72
C HIS A 223 34.04 14.66 -9.29
N PRO A 224 35.38 14.69 -9.30
CA PRO A 224 36.15 15.88 -8.93
C PRO A 224 35.72 17.14 -9.70
N SER A 225 35.38 16.98 -10.99
CA SER A 225 34.89 18.07 -11.83
C SER A 225 33.55 18.69 -11.39
N ARG A 226 32.70 17.94 -10.67
CA ARG A 226 31.47 18.49 -10.07
C ARG A 226 31.80 19.32 -8.84
N ILE A 227 32.77 18.89 -8.04
CA ILE A 227 33.22 19.64 -6.85
C ILE A 227 33.92 20.94 -7.28
N GLN A 228 34.82 20.87 -8.26
CA GLN A 228 35.47 22.05 -8.84
C GLN A 228 34.46 23.06 -9.38
N ALA A 229 33.45 22.59 -10.14
CA ALA A 229 32.40 23.46 -10.66
C ALA A 229 31.53 24.08 -9.56
N LEU A 230 31.29 23.36 -8.45
CA LEU A 230 30.55 23.87 -7.31
C LEU A 230 31.34 24.96 -6.58
N ILE A 231 32.62 24.70 -6.32
CA ILE A 231 33.52 25.65 -5.67
C ILE A 231 33.67 26.93 -6.52
N ALA A 232 33.83 26.78 -7.84
CA ALA A 232 33.90 27.91 -8.76
C ALA A 232 32.62 28.77 -8.79
N GLN A 233 31.45 28.20 -8.48
CA GLN A 233 30.20 28.97 -8.35
C GLN A 233 30.09 29.72 -7.02
N LEU A 234 30.77 29.26 -5.97
CA LEU A 234 30.64 29.79 -4.61
C LEU A 234 31.69 30.87 -4.27
N ALA A 235 32.87 30.81 -4.90
CA ALA A 235 33.96 31.74 -4.64
C ALA A 235 34.63 32.18 -5.96
N PRO A 236 34.18 33.29 -6.58
CA PRO A 236 34.81 33.83 -7.79
C PRO A 236 36.12 34.59 -7.52
N THR A 237 36.62 34.61 -6.29
CA THR A 237 37.78 35.41 -5.86
C THR A 237 39.11 34.78 -6.29
N THR A 238 40.00 35.61 -6.84
CA THR A 238 41.31 35.26 -7.43
C THR A 238 42.50 35.37 -6.46
N ASP A 239 42.22 35.55 -5.17
CA ASP A 239 43.25 35.89 -4.18
C ASP A 239 43.79 34.60 -3.54
N GLU A 240 45.06 34.57 -3.14
CA GLU A 240 45.75 33.36 -2.64
C GLU A 240 45.04 32.68 -1.44
N GLU A 241 44.40 33.48 -0.57
CA GLU A 241 43.57 32.97 0.54
C GLU A 241 42.30 32.27 0.05
N GLY A 242 41.71 32.77 -1.05
CA GLY A 242 40.59 32.14 -1.73
C GLY A 242 40.98 30.80 -2.33
N GLU A 243 42.15 30.70 -2.98
CA GLU A 243 42.65 29.44 -3.53
C GLU A 243 42.91 28.39 -2.45
N ALA A 244 43.46 28.79 -1.30
CA ALA A 244 43.70 27.90 -0.17
C ALA A 244 42.38 27.32 0.40
N GLU A 245 41.35 28.15 0.55
CA GLU A 245 40.02 27.70 1.00
C GLU A 245 39.34 26.81 -0.05
N GLN A 246 39.47 27.10 -1.34
CA GLN A 246 39.00 26.24 -2.42
C GLN A 246 39.63 24.84 -2.37
N VAL A 247 40.96 24.76 -2.15
CA VAL A 247 41.67 23.47 -2.01
C VAL A 247 41.21 22.72 -0.76
N ARG A 248 40.99 23.42 0.36
CA ARG A 248 40.47 22.84 1.61
C ARG A 248 39.07 22.25 1.40
N LEU A 249 38.15 23.02 0.80
CA LEU A 249 36.80 22.57 0.46
C LEU A 249 36.81 21.36 -0.46
N ALA A 250 37.63 21.39 -1.51
CA ALA A 250 37.75 20.27 -2.46
C ALA A 250 38.22 18.99 -1.76
N ARG A 251 39.16 19.08 -0.80
CA ARG A 251 39.63 17.94 -0.02
C ARG A 251 38.53 17.35 0.85
N LEU A 252 37.75 18.18 1.55
CA LEU A 252 36.67 17.73 2.42
C LEU A 252 35.55 17.02 1.63
N MET A 253 35.20 17.53 0.45
CA MET A 253 34.11 16.98 -0.38
C MET A 253 34.53 15.76 -1.23
N CYS A 254 35.83 15.60 -1.50
CA CYS A 254 36.37 14.44 -2.22
C CYS A 254 36.62 13.22 -1.32
N GLN A 255 36.55 13.37 0.01
CA GLN A 255 36.77 12.24 0.91
C GLN A 255 35.69 11.18 0.66
N PRO A 256 36.07 9.93 0.35
CA PRO A 256 35.09 8.87 0.24
C PRO A 256 34.41 8.70 1.60
N PRO A 257 33.10 8.42 1.64
CA PRO A 257 32.45 8.13 2.91
C PRO A 257 33.14 6.94 3.56
N ALA A 258 33.23 6.95 4.90
CA ALA A 258 33.92 5.92 5.67
C ALA A 258 33.55 4.51 5.13
N PRO A 259 34.55 3.64 4.90
CA PRO A 259 34.30 2.33 4.32
C PRO A 259 33.30 1.59 5.20
N ARG A 260 32.27 0.99 4.58
CA ARG A 260 31.42 0.03 5.28
C ARG A 260 32.32 -1.07 5.83
N GLU A 261 32.21 -1.37 7.13
CA GLU A 261 32.72 -2.63 7.65
C GLU A 261 32.20 -3.74 6.76
N ILE A 262 33.13 -4.46 6.13
CA ILE A 262 32.81 -5.55 5.22
C ILE A 262 32.23 -6.65 6.10
N ARG A 263 30.89 -6.69 6.25
CA ARG A 263 30.23 -7.89 6.76
C ARG A 263 30.66 -9.04 5.86
N ALA A 264 31.30 -10.03 6.46
CA ALA A 264 31.72 -11.24 5.78
C ALA A 264 30.56 -11.74 4.93
N ARG A 265 30.77 -11.85 3.61
CA ARG A 265 29.79 -12.48 2.74
C ARG A 265 29.65 -13.91 3.24
N HIS A 266 28.54 -14.24 3.86
CA HIS A 266 28.12 -15.62 4.03
C HIS A 266 27.86 -16.16 2.62
N THR A 267 28.90 -16.64 1.95
CA THR A 267 28.75 -17.55 0.84
C THR A 267 28.29 -18.86 1.45
N SER A 268 26.97 -19.03 1.55
CA SER A 268 26.37 -20.34 1.79
C SER A 268 26.88 -21.27 0.70
N GLY A 269 27.78 -22.17 1.09
CA GLY A 269 28.39 -23.16 0.21
C GLY A 269 27.32 -24.02 -0.43
N GLY A 270 27.18 -23.88 -1.75
CA GLY A 270 26.47 -24.87 -2.56
C GLY A 270 27.39 -26.07 -2.76
N THR A 271 27.39 -27.01 -1.83
CA THR A 271 27.85 -28.38 -2.09
C THR A 271 26.90 -29.00 -3.11
N ARG A 272 27.35 -29.11 -4.35
CA ARG A 272 26.77 -30.06 -5.31
C ARG A 272 27.22 -31.46 -4.91
N ARG A 273 26.26 -32.33 -4.60
CA ARG A 273 26.34 -33.76 -4.87
C ARG A 273 25.16 -34.10 -5.76
#